data_AF-A0A5K1AN13-F1
#
_entry.id   AF-A0A5K1AN13-F1
#
_cell.length_a   1.000
_cell.length_b   1.000
_cell.length_c   1.000
_cell.angle_alpha   90.00
_cell.angle_beta   90.00
_cell.angle_gamma   90.00
#
_symmetry.space_group_name_H-M   'P 1'
#
loop_
_entity.id
_entity.type
_entity.pdbx_description
1 polymer ?
#
loop_
_entity_poly.entity_id
_entity_poly.type
_entity_poly.pdbx_seq_one_letter_code
_entity_poly.pdbx_strand_id
1 'polypeptide(L)' 'VYEQSISTVCHLDWPKDRLLIQVLDDSDDESIQCLIRAEVSKWSQRGVNIVYRHRLVRTGYKAGNLKSAAYFQFCLAP' A
#
# COMPACT_ATOMS: atom_id res chain seq x y z
N VAL A 1 7.67 -0.55 13.04
CA VAL A 1 6.81 -1.63 12.49
C VAL A 1 6.53 -1.43 11.00
N TYR A 2 5.98 -0.29 10.56
CA TYR A 2 5.66 -0.03 9.15
C TYR A 2 6.87 -0.24 8.20
N GLU A 3 8.06 0.25 8.57
CA GLU A 3 9.27 0.15 7.74
C GLU A 3 9.67 -1.31 7.49
N GLN A 4 9.70 -2.13 8.54
CA GLN A 4 10.03 -3.55 8.43
C GLN A 4 9.00 -4.30 7.58
N SER A 5 7.70 -4.06 7.82
CA SER A 5 6.63 -4.70 7.05
C SER A 5 6.70 -4.35 5.56
N ILE A 6 6.87 -3.07 5.22
CA ILE A 6 6.98 -2.63 3.82
C ILE A 6 8.24 -3.24 3.19
N SER A 7 9.38 -3.13 3.87
CA SER A 7 10.65 -3.66 3.38
C SER A 7 10.57 -5.17 3.11
N THR A 8 10.03 -5.97 4.04
CA THR A 8 9.93 -7.43 3.85
C THR A 8 9.06 -7.79 2.64
N VAL A 9 7.92 -7.13 2.45
CA VAL A 9 7.05 -7.41 1.29
C VAL A 9 7.71 -6.98 -0.02
N CYS A 10 8.44 -5.86 -0.03
CA CYS A 10 9.21 -5.41 -1.20
C CYS A 10 10.29 -6.42 -1.63
N HIS A 11 10.84 -7.20 -0.70
CA HIS A 11 11.84 -8.24 -0.96
C HIS A 11 11.26 -9.63 -1.29
N LEU A 12 9.92 -9.79 -1.39
CA LEU A 12 9.34 -11.07 -1.80
C LEU A 12 9.90 -11.53 -3.14
N ASP A 13 10.31 -12.80 -3.21
CA ASP A 13 10.77 -13.44 -4.43
C ASP A 13 9.55 -13.83 -5.29
N TRP A 14 9.03 -12.83 -6.00
CA TRP A 14 7.91 -12.95 -6.92
C TRP A 14 8.16 -12.05 -8.13
N PRO A 15 7.70 -12.43 -9.34
CA PRO A 15 7.79 -11.58 -10.51
C PRO A 15 7.24 -10.16 -10.22
N LYS A 16 8.11 -9.16 -10.26
CA LYS A 16 7.82 -7.78 -9.82
C LYS A 16 6.78 -7.10 -10.71
N ASP A 17 6.74 -7.47 -11.98
CA ASP A 17 5.74 -7.06 -12.97
C ASP A 17 4.33 -7.58 -12.65
N ARG A 18 4.22 -8.63 -11.81
CA ARG A 18 2.94 -9.27 -11.43
C ARG A 18 2.52 -8.96 -10.00
N LEU A 19 3.25 -8.11 -9.29
CA LEU A 19 2.99 -7.79 -7.90
C LEU A 19 2.67 -6.30 -7.75
N LEU A 20 1.52 -5.98 -7.18
CA LEU A 20 1.17 -4.64 -6.71
C LEU A 20 1.11 -4.67 -5.18
N ILE A 21 1.91 -3.84 -4.52
CA ILE A 21 1.88 -3.67 -3.07
C ILE A 21 1.03 -2.44 -2.75
N GLN A 22 -0.03 -2.61 -1.95
CA GLN A 22 -0.85 -1.49 -1.47
C GLN A 22 -0.66 -1.32 0.03
N VAL A 23 -0.13 -0.18 0.45
CA VAL A 23 0.00 0.20 1.86
C VAL A 23 -1.26 0.94 2.26
N LEU A 24 -2.06 0.31 3.12
CA LEU A 24 -3.30 0.87 3.65
C LEU A 24 -3.03 1.38 5.06
N ASP A 25 -3.23 2.68 5.25
CA ASP A 25 -2.96 3.39 6.50
C ASP A 25 -4.24 4.04 7.04
N ASP A 26 -4.58 3.73 8.28
CA ASP A 26 -5.73 4.26 9.02
C ASP A 26 -5.31 5.15 10.21
N SER A 27 -4.05 5.63 10.21
CA SER A 27 -3.53 6.54 11.24
C SER A 27 -4.05 7.96 11.05
N ASP A 28 -4.53 8.61 12.12
CA ASP A 28 -4.89 10.04 12.11
C ASP A 28 -3.68 10.97 12.35
N ASP A 29 -2.51 10.40 12.69
CA ASP A 29 -1.28 11.15 12.94
C ASP A 29 -0.55 11.51 11.63
N GLU A 30 -0.52 12.80 11.30
CA GLU A 30 0.11 13.32 10.10
C GLU A 30 1.61 12.99 9.99
N SER A 31 2.32 12.91 11.12
CA SER A 31 3.75 12.57 11.13
C SER A 31 3.96 11.13 10.70
N ILE A 32 3.11 10.21 11.18
CA ILE A 32 3.13 8.80 10.79
C ILE A 32 2.78 8.66 9.31
N GLN A 33 1.73 9.35 8.84
CA GLN A 33 1.35 9.35 7.42
C GLN A 33 2.49 9.85 6.52
N CYS A 34 3.24 10.86 6.96
CA CYS A 34 4.40 11.39 6.23
C CYS A 34 5.51 10.35 6.12
N LEU A 35 5.84 9.68 7.24
CA LEU A 35 6.87 8.64 7.29
C LEU A 35 6.52 7.43 6.41
N ILE A 36 5.26 6.99 6.40
CA ILE A 36 4.81 5.88 5.54
C ILE A 36 4.88 6.29 4.07
N ARG A 37 4.45 7.51 3.72
CA ARG A 37 4.56 8.04 2.34
C ARG A 37 6.01 8.10 1.87
N ALA A 38 6.93 8.52 2.74
CA ALA A 38 8.36 8.56 2.43
C ALA A 38 8.92 7.16 2.14
N GLU A 39 8.57 6.16 2.94
CA GLU A 39 9.02 4.79 2.74
C GLU A 39 8.44 4.19 1.43
N VAL A 40 7.16 4.41 1.15
CA VAL A 40 6.54 4.00 -0.12
C VAL A 40 7.23 4.66 -1.32
N SER A 41 7.53 5.96 -1.23
CA SER A 41 8.22 6.70 -2.30
C SER A 41 9.63 6.14 -2.56
N LYS A 42 10.39 5.85 -1.50
CA LYS A 42 11.71 5.22 -1.57
C LYS A 42 11.67 3.88 -2.32
N TRP A 43 10.65 3.04 -2.06
CA TRP A 43 10.51 1.75 -2.77
C TRP A 43 10.00 1.91 -4.20
N SER A 44 9.10 2.85 -4.45
CA SER A 44 8.64 3.17 -5.81
C SER A 44 9.80 3.63 -6.70
N GLN A 45 10.69 4.48 -6.20
CA GLN A 45 11.90 4.91 -6.91
C GLN A 45 12.88 3.78 -7.23
N ARG A 46 12.83 2.67 -6.47
CA ARG A 46 13.60 1.45 -6.72
C ARG A 46 12.93 0.51 -7.73
N GLY A 47 11.83 0.93 -8.34
CA GLY A 47 11.10 0.15 -9.35
C GLY A 47 10.11 -0.86 -8.77
N VAL A 48 9.83 -0.82 -7.45
CA VAL A 48 8.77 -1.64 -6.87
C VAL A 48 7.42 -1.01 -7.20
N ASN A 49 6.49 -1.82 -7.71
CA ASN A 49 5.10 -1.39 -7.92
C ASN A 49 4.35 -1.33 -6.58
N ILE A 50 4.44 -0.18 -5.90
CA ILE A 50 3.89 0.06 -4.57
C ILE A 50 3.11 1.38 -4.52
N VAL A 51 1.97 1.39 -3.82
CA VAL A 51 1.11 2.57 -3.66
C VAL A 51 0.69 2.77 -2.21
N TYR A 52 0.61 4.03 -1.79
CA TYR A 52 0.07 4.43 -0.48
C TYR A 52 -1.40 4.85 -0.61
N ARG A 53 -2.22 4.41 0.34
CA ARG A 53 -3.64 4.81 0.47
C ARG A 53 -3.99 5.04 1.93
N HIS A 54 -4.38 6.27 2.24
CA HIS A 54 -4.95 6.61 3.53
C HIS A 54 -6.47 6.35 3.52
N ARG A 55 -7.01 5.70 4.56
CA ARG A 55 -8.45 5.43 4.71
C ARG A 55 -9.06 6.32 5.79
N LEU A 56 -9.89 7.28 5.36
CA LEU A 56 -10.72 8.10 6.24
C LEU A 56 -11.97 7.39 6.78
N VAL A 57 -12.41 6.28 6.15
CA VAL A 57 -13.68 5.62 6.49
C VAL A 57 -13.47 4.12 6.72
N ARG A 58 -13.64 3.67 7.98
CA ARG A 58 -13.58 2.26 8.41
C ARG A 58 -14.83 1.46 8.04
N THR A 59 -15.34 1.57 6.81
CA THR A 59 -16.43 0.69 6.37
C THR A 59 -15.86 -0.64 5.89
N GLY A 60 -16.07 -1.71 6.67
CA GLY A 60 -15.90 -3.10 6.22
C GLY A 60 -14.79 -3.96 6.87
N TYR A 61 -14.09 -3.49 7.91
CA TYR A 61 -13.01 -4.25 8.59
C TYR A 61 -12.01 -4.89 7.58
N LYS A 62 -11.33 -6.00 7.94
CA LYS A 62 -10.36 -6.71 7.07
C LYS A 62 -10.90 -7.04 5.67
N ALA A 63 -12.20 -7.33 5.53
CA ALA A 63 -12.83 -7.64 4.25
C ALA A 63 -13.03 -6.40 3.36
N GLY A 64 -13.19 -5.21 3.95
CA GLY A 64 -13.22 -3.94 3.25
C GLY A 64 -11.88 -3.58 2.60
N ASN A 65 -10.76 -4.01 3.19
CA ASN A 65 -9.44 -3.80 2.61
C ASN A 65 -9.26 -4.54 1.28
N LEU A 66 -9.66 -5.82 1.25
CA LEU A 66 -9.67 -6.64 0.03
C LEU A 66 -10.68 -6.11 -1.00
N LYS A 67 -11.90 -5.74 -0.57
CA LYS A 67 -12.91 -5.22 -1.50
C LYS A 67 -12.48 -3.91 -2.15
N SER A 68 -11.97 -2.91 -1.42
CA SER A 68 -11.55 -1.65 -2.08
C SER A 68 -10.32 -1.86 -2.97
N ALA A 69 -9.36 -2.72 -2.57
CA ALA A 69 -8.22 -3.05 -3.42
C ALA A 69 -8.65 -3.69 -4.75
N ALA A 70 -9.62 -4.61 -4.72
CA ALA A 70 -10.21 -5.20 -5.92
C ALA A 70 -11.02 -4.19 -6.75
N TYR A 71 -11.87 -3.36 -6.12
CA TYR A 71 -12.68 -2.35 -6.83
C TYR A 71 -11.81 -1.34 -7.59
N PHE A 72 -10.71 -0.86 -7.01
CA PHE A 72 -9.82 0.08 -7.70
C PHE A 72 -8.97 -0.59 -8.78
N GLN A 73 -8.63 -1.87 -8.65
CA GLN A 73 -8.00 -2.64 -9.73
C GLN A 73 -8.92 -2.71 -10.96
N PHE A 74 -10.24 -2.84 -10.76
CA PHE A 74 -11.22 -2.83 -11.85
C PHE A 74 -11.43 -1.46 -12.50
N CYS A 75 -11.37 -0.36 -11.74
CA CYS A 75 -11.59 0.99 -12.30
C CYS A 75 -10.37 1.60 -13.00
N LEU A 76 -9.17 1.01 -12.86
CA LEU A 76 -7.93 1.47 -13.49
C LEU A 76 -7.47 0.55 -14.65
N ALA A 77 -8.20 -0.53 -14.92
CA ALA A 77 -8.09 -1.26 -16.16
C ALA A 77 -8.97 -0.55 -17.22
N PRO A 78 -8.45 -0.25 -18.42
CA PRO A 78 -9.27 0.30 -19.51
C PRO A 78 -10.35 -0.68 -19.98
#